data_AF-A0A9P8DN35-F1
#
_entry.id   AF-A0A9P8DN35-F1
#
_cell.length_a   1.000
_cell.length_b   1.000
_cell.length_c   1.000
_cell.angle_alpha   90.00
_cell.angle_beta   90.00
_cell.angle_gamma   90.00
#
_symmetry.space_group_name_H-M   'P 1'
#
loop_
_entity.id
_entity.type
_entity.pdbx_description
1 polymer ?
#
loop_
_entity_poly.entity_id
_entity_poly.type
_entity_poly.pdbx_seq_one_letter_code
_entity_poly.pdbx_strand_id
1 'polypeptide(L)'
;MALEHRFTKLSLHEQGKDMVSGSSRPKNPNGLPYELAVKPEDVPIIPDPGIFKFTTPISVDHEPSRRRMTLDLALPTLSECAAHLEFLETLFILRQKILVSTELDEAMQIKPIRETKTGYQGDEKTLKDDKLWERRQAKWPRFVELATVRFLAWRDHFNKSSAREITRDNLPPLDVLMVWHSFLLNPRLFFNTCSREPLFSVKFPWKHIHHAIDNTEWTFALPPAATANYEEASGFGPNLFNDIISWKGLSSLALVHMSQEGFGVRGYRPMTDESPCKEYSQLFRKCDSEFGKQLRDAVIRQASFADKMNSLMWIRSPALQGTIRRAISRYQNFCKLLKMSKTTVVPTLDIDLLSIMDKR
;
A
#
# COMPACT_ATOMS: atom_id res chain seq x y z
N MET A 1 11.01 19.05 10.72
CA MET A 1 10.33 19.95 9.76
C MET A 1 10.59 19.52 8.30
N ALA A 2 10.01 18.42 7.83
CA ALA A 2 10.28 17.93 6.45
C ALA A 2 9.04 17.40 5.69
N LEU A 3 7.83 17.58 6.23
CA LEU A 3 6.59 17.11 5.58
C LEU A 3 5.58 18.23 5.32
N GLU A 4 5.70 19.40 5.94
CA GLU A 4 4.76 20.52 5.70
C GLU A 4 4.90 21.15 4.31
N HIS A 5 6.06 21.00 3.64
CA HIS A 5 6.33 21.70 2.38
C HIS A 5 5.98 20.90 1.11
N ARG A 6 5.41 19.68 1.22
CA ARG A 6 5.12 18.81 0.07
C ARG A 6 3.67 18.30 -0.02
N PHE A 7 2.78 18.86 0.77
CA PHE A 7 1.35 18.52 0.73
C PHE A 7 0.49 19.69 0.30
N THR A 8 0.56 20.02 -0.97
CA THR A 8 -0.60 20.53 -1.69
C THR A 8 -0.51 20.06 -3.13
N LYS A 9 -1.67 19.80 -3.74
CA LYS A 9 -1.85 19.64 -5.19
C LYS A 9 -1.09 20.73 -5.98
N LEU A 10 -0.92 21.92 -5.37
CA LEU A 10 -0.10 23.03 -5.85
C LEU A 10 1.39 22.70 -5.97
N SER A 11 2.06 22.13 -4.95
CA SER A 11 3.51 21.86 -5.03
C SER A 11 3.86 20.78 -6.08
N LEU A 12 2.99 19.79 -6.27
CA LEU A 12 3.10 18.79 -7.34
C LEU A 12 2.88 19.42 -8.72
N HIS A 13 1.94 20.36 -8.80
CA HIS A 13 1.69 21.13 -10.01
C HIS A 13 2.83 22.11 -10.34
N GLU A 14 3.49 22.69 -9.33
CA GLU A 14 4.68 23.54 -9.49
C GLU A 14 5.90 22.71 -9.90
N GLN A 15 6.17 21.57 -9.26
CA GLN A 15 7.28 20.70 -9.65
C GLN A 15 7.07 20.09 -11.04
N GLY A 16 5.82 19.73 -11.38
CA GLY A 16 5.43 19.34 -12.73
C GLY A 16 5.63 20.49 -13.72
N LYS A 17 5.24 21.71 -13.36
CA LYS A 17 5.49 22.91 -14.16
C LYS A 17 6.99 23.14 -14.36
N ASP A 18 7.82 23.08 -13.34
CA ASP A 18 9.27 23.32 -13.44
C ASP A 18 9.98 22.28 -14.30
N MET A 19 9.55 21.01 -14.23
CA MET A 19 10.03 19.96 -15.14
C MET A 19 9.60 20.20 -16.60
N VAL A 20 8.46 20.86 -16.79
CA VAL A 20 7.84 21.12 -18.11
C VAL A 20 8.29 22.48 -18.68
N SER A 21 8.70 23.43 -17.84
CA SER A 21 9.02 24.83 -18.17
C SER A 21 10.52 25.16 -18.06
N GLY A 22 11.35 24.26 -17.53
CA GLY A 22 12.79 24.51 -17.36
C GLY A 22 13.53 24.81 -18.67
N SER A 23 14.49 25.73 -18.61
CA SER A 23 15.28 26.27 -19.72
C SER A 23 16.18 25.25 -20.46
N SER A 24 16.19 23.99 -20.01
CA SER A 24 17.08 22.92 -20.50
C SER A 24 16.30 21.86 -21.31
N ARG A 25 15.46 22.29 -22.26
CA ARG A 25 14.58 21.36 -23.01
C ARG A 25 15.30 20.76 -24.23
N PRO A 26 15.49 19.43 -24.32
CA PRO A 26 15.98 18.80 -25.54
C PRO A 26 14.82 18.71 -26.55
N LYS A 27 14.98 19.32 -27.74
CA LYS A 27 14.13 19.16 -28.94
C LYS A 27 12.73 19.80 -28.93
N ASN A 28 12.61 21.10 -28.61
CA ASN A 28 11.52 21.92 -29.14
C ASN A 28 12.11 23.09 -29.95
N PRO A 29 12.08 23.07 -31.29
CA PRO A 29 12.69 24.11 -32.11
C PRO A 29 12.04 25.49 -31.95
N ASN A 30 10.82 25.56 -31.40
CA ASN A 30 10.03 26.79 -31.35
C ASN A 30 9.80 27.34 -29.92
N GLY A 31 10.27 26.64 -28.88
CA GLY A 31 10.14 27.10 -27.49
C GLY A 31 8.70 27.26 -26.97
N LEU A 32 7.69 26.81 -27.70
CA LEU A 32 6.28 26.98 -27.31
C LEU A 32 5.95 26.20 -26.02
N PRO A 33 5.13 26.80 -25.12
CA PRO A 33 4.63 26.11 -23.94
C PRO A 33 3.75 24.92 -24.35
N TYR A 34 3.61 23.93 -23.46
CA TYR A 34 2.60 22.88 -23.67
C TYR A 34 1.21 23.53 -23.67
N GLU A 35 0.40 23.21 -24.66
CA GLU A 35 -0.99 23.62 -24.69
C GLU A 35 -1.73 22.91 -23.55
N LEU A 36 -2.35 23.71 -22.67
CA LEU A 36 -3.22 23.17 -21.64
C LEU A 36 -4.51 22.70 -22.30
N ALA A 37 -5.00 21.53 -21.87
CA ALA A 37 -6.31 21.03 -22.28
C ALA A 37 -7.38 22.09 -21.96
N VAL A 38 -8.12 22.53 -22.99
CA VAL A 38 -9.17 23.54 -22.83
C VAL A 38 -10.46 22.87 -22.37
N LYS A 39 -10.70 21.62 -22.79
CA LYS A 39 -11.87 20.84 -22.40
C LYS A 39 -11.47 19.59 -21.61
N PRO A 40 -12.36 19.06 -20.74
CA PRO A 40 -12.11 17.83 -20.00
C PRO A 40 -11.74 16.64 -20.89
N GLU A 41 -12.34 16.53 -22.07
CA GLU A 41 -12.05 15.48 -23.06
C GLU A 41 -10.65 15.55 -23.68
N ASP A 42 -10.00 16.72 -23.64
CA ASP A 42 -8.63 16.92 -24.15
C ASP A 42 -7.57 16.53 -23.11
N VAL A 43 -7.98 16.23 -21.87
CA VAL A 43 -7.06 15.78 -20.81
C VAL A 43 -6.60 14.36 -21.15
N PRO A 44 -5.29 14.12 -21.32
CA PRO A 44 -4.80 12.80 -21.65
C PRO A 44 -5.11 11.83 -20.52
N ILE A 45 -5.71 10.69 -20.86
CA ILE A 45 -5.96 9.60 -19.91
C ILE A 45 -4.60 8.95 -19.61
N ILE A 46 -4.10 9.19 -18.40
CA ILE A 46 -2.83 8.64 -17.94
C ILE A 46 -3.07 7.89 -16.64
N PRO A 47 -2.63 6.62 -16.54
CA PRO A 47 -1.95 5.85 -17.59
C PRO A 47 -2.91 5.41 -18.73
N ASP A 48 -2.33 5.09 -19.89
CA ASP A 48 -3.09 4.53 -21.04
C ASP A 48 -3.85 3.27 -20.59
N PRO A 49 -5.20 3.20 -20.73
CA PRO A 49 -5.99 2.06 -20.27
C PRO A 49 -5.56 0.72 -20.88
N GLY A 50 -4.96 0.74 -22.07
CA GLY A 50 -4.41 -0.43 -22.75
C GLY A 50 -3.26 -1.09 -22.00
N ILE A 51 -2.58 -0.38 -21.08
CA ILE A 51 -1.53 -0.96 -20.25
C ILE A 51 -2.07 -2.01 -19.27
N PHE A 52 -3.36 -1.96 -18.91
CA PHE A 52 -4.00 -2.90 -17.99
C PHE A 52 -4.72 -4.06 -18.68
N LYS A 53 -4.36 -4.35 -19.93
CA LYS A 53 -4.86 -5.55 -20.63
C LYS A 53 -4.16 -6.78 -20.07
N PHE A 54 -4.75 -7.42 -19.06
CA PHE A 54 -4.25 -8.67 -18.50
C PHE A 54 -4.52 -9.82 -19.49
N THR A 55 -3.50 -10.22 -20.26
CA THR A 55 -3.58 -11.38 -21.15
C THR A 55 -3.52 -12.67 -20.35
N THR A 56 -4.52 -13.52 -20.50
CA THR A 56 -4.44 -14.93 -20.11
C THR A 56 -3.39 -15.61 -21.00
N PRO A 57 -2.46 -16.42 -20.47
CA PRO A 57 -1.62 -17.24 -21.34
C PRO A 57 -2.54 -18.12 -22.17
N ILE A 58 -2.47 -17.98 -23.49
CA ILE A 58 -3.10 -18.93 -24.41
C ILE A 58 -2.37 -20.24 -24.15
N SER A 59 -3.10 -21.29 -23.75
CA SER A 59 -2.60 -22.67 -23.81
C SER A 59 -2.35 -22.97 -25.28
N VAL A 60 -1.16 -22.63 -25.78
CA VAL A 60 -0.74 -23.08 -27.10
C VAL A 60 -0.29 -24.51 -26.89
N ASP A 61 -1.07 -25.46 -27.40
CA ASP A 61 -0.67 -26.86 -27.56
C ASP A 61 0.58 -26.90 -28.45
N HIS A 62 1.75 -26.68 -27.87
CA HIS A 62 3.02 -26.89 -28.53
C HIS A 62 3.56 -28.24 -28.06
N GLU A 63 3.66 -29.15 -29.03
CA GLU A 63 4.42 -30.40 -28.92
C GLU A 63 5.78 -30.16 -28.26
N PRO A 64 6.30 -31.13 -27.49
CA PRO A 64 7.52 -30.98 -26.71
C PRO A 64 8.75 -31.01 -27.62
N SER A 65 9.09 -29.88 -28.24
CA SER A 65 10.37 -29.71 -28.91
C SER A 65 11.48 -29.60 -27.86
N ARG A 66 12.25 -30.69 -27.69
CA ARG A 66 13.50 -30.75 -26.94
C ARG A 66 14.47 -29.66 -27.43
N ARG A 67 14.60 -28.53 -26.73
CA ARG A 67 15.85 -27.73 -26.62
C ARG A 67 15.70 -26.51 -25.69
N ARG A 68 16.70 -26.38 -24.80
CA ARG A 68 17.00 -25.32 -23.80
C ARG A 68 16.27 -25.43 -22.45
N MET A 69 16.93 -26.05 -21.48
CA MET A 69 16.77 -25.74 -20.05
C MET A 69 17.36 -24.35 -19.77
N THR A 70 16.71 -23.30 -20.25
CA THR A 70 16.78 -22.01 -19.58
C THR A 70 15.68 -22.03 -18.55
N LEU A 71 16.02 -21.88 -17.25
CA LEU A 71 15.03 -21.48 -16.25
C LEU A 71 14.44 -20.16 -16.76
N ASP A 72 13.31 -20.21 -17.46
CA ASP A 72 12.55 -19.02 -17.80
C ASP A 72 12.06 -18.47 -16.45
N LEU A 73 12.74 -17.43 -15.95
CA LEU A 73 12.15 -16.63 -14.88
C LEU A 73 10.80 -16.17 -15.43
N ALA A 74 9.71 -16.48 -14.70
CA ALA A 74 8.38 -16.02 -15.04
C ALA A 74 8.30 -14.51 -14.78
N LEU A 75 8.86 -13.72 -15.69
CA LEU A 75 8.94 -12.28 -15.57
C LEU A 75 7.54 -11.67 -15.42
N PRO A 76 7.39 -10.61 -14.62
CA PRO A 76 6.13 -9.91 -14.50
C PRO A 76 5.69 -9.32 -15.84
N THR A 77 4.39 -9.37 -16.10
CA THR A 77 3.80 -8.75 -17.28
C THR A 77 3.71 -7.23 -17.12
N LEU A 78 3.59 -6.53 -18.25
CA LEU A 78 3.41 -5.07 -18.28
C LEU A 78 2.22 -4.62 -17.41
N SER A 79 1.09 -5.32 -17.51
CA SER A 79 -0.16 -5.00 -16.82
C SER A 79 -0.08 -5.21 -15.32
N GLU A 80 0.62 -6.25 -14.87
CA GLU A 80 0.85 -6.48 -13.45
C GLU A 80 1.80 -5.43 -12.86
N CYS A 81 2.81 -4.97 -13.62
CA CYS A 81 3.73 -3.92 -13.16
C CYS A 81 3.00 -2.58 -13.03
N ALA A 82 2.12 -2.28 -13.98
CA ALA A 82 1.28 -1.08 -13.94
C ALA A 82 0.31 -1.13 -12.75
N ALA A 83 -0.37 -2.26 -12.54
CA ALA A 83 -1.28 -2.45 -11.40
C ALA A 83 -0.54 -2.40 -10.05
N HIS A 84 0.70 -2.85 -10.00
CA HIS A 84 1.53 -2.69 -8.81
C HIS A 84 1.79 -1.20 -8.50
N LEU A 85 2.08 -0.37 -9.51
CA LEU A 85 2.22 1.07 -9.31
C LEU A 85 0.92 1.74 -8.86
N GLU A 86 -0.24 1.35 -9.42
CA GLU A 86 -1.55 1.83 -8.95
C GLU A 86 -1.81 1.46 -7.49
N PHE A 87 -1.46 0.22 -7.13
CA PHE A 87 -1.59 -0.27 -5.76
C PHE A 87 -0.71 0.53 -4.79
N LEU A 88 0.55 0.81 -5.15
CA LEU A 88 1.45 1.64 -4.34
C LEU A 88 0.94 3.08 -4.17
N GLU A 89 0.39 3.68 -5.23
CA GLU A 89 -0.21 5.01 -5.18
C GLU A 89 -1.44 5.03 -4.25
N THR A 90 -2.28 4.00 -4.34
CA THR A 90 -3.45 3.81 -3.46
C THR A 90 -3.05 3.69 -1.99
N LEU A 91 -1.99 2.93 -1.69
CA LEU A 91 -1.44 2.81 -0.32
C LEU A 91 -0.84 4.13 0.17
N PHE A 92 -0.19 4.88 -0.70
CA PHE A 92 0.33 6.21 -0.37
C PHE A 92 -0.81 7.16 0.02
N ILE A 93 -1.86 7.24 -0.80
CA ILE A 93 -3.03 8.09 -0.53
C ILE A 93 -3.75 7.66 0.76
N LEU A 94 -3.94 6.37 0.98
CA LEU A 94 -4.49 5.83 2.24
C LEU A 94 -3.65 6.30 3.44
N ARG A 95 -2.33 6.18 3.37
CA ARG A 95 -1.44 6.62 4.46
C ARG A 95 -1.56 8.13 4.72
N GLN A 96 -1.62 8.96 3.67
CA GLN A 96 -1.84 10.40 3.85
C GLN A 96 -3.19 10.69 4.50
N LYS A 97 -4.26 10.05 4.03
CA LYS A 97 -5.60 10.14 4.62
C LYS A 97 -5.59 9.79 6.10
N ILE A 98 -4.88 8.73 6.49
CA ILE A 98 -4.70 8.32 7.89
C ILE A 98 -4.01 9.44 8.68
N LEU A 99 -2.87 9.95 8.19
CA LEU A 99 -2.05 10.94 8.88
C LEU A 99 -2.76 12.29 9.08
N VAL A 100 -3.57 12.74 8.11
CA VAL A 100 -4.26 14.04 8.19
C VAL A 100 -5.64 13.97 8.86
N SER A 101 -6.26 12.80 8.96
CA SER A 101 -7.62 12.65 9.51
C SER A 101 -7.73 13.07 10.97
N THR A 102 -8.61 14.04 11.25
CA THR A 102 -8.97 14.48 12.60
C THR A 102 -9.92 13.50 13.30
N GLU A 103 -10.75 12.78 12.54
CA GLU A 103 -11.63 11.74 13.13
C GLU A 103 -10.81 10.58 13.70
N LEU A 104 -9.71 10.21 13.05
CA LEU A 104 -8.77 9.23 13.61
C LEU A 104 -7.98 9.78 14.79
N ASP A 105 -7.77 11.10 14.87
CA ASP A 105 -7.15 11.70 16.05
C ASP A 105 -8.04 11.47 17.28
N GLU A 106 -9.37 11.60 17.15
CA GLU A 106 -10.33 11.30 18.22
C GLU A 106 -10.32 9.82 18.60
N ALA A 107 -10.47 8.93 17.61
CA ALA A 107 -10.47 7.48 17.84
C ALA A 107 -9.15 6.97 18.47
N MET A 108 -8.01 7.56 18.11
CA MET A 108 -6.69 7.18 18.63
C MET A 108 -6.21 8.06 19.80
N GLN A 109 -7.08 8.92 20.35
CA GLN A 109 -6.78 9.81 21.49
C GLN A 109 -5.59 10.78 21.29
N ILE A 110 -5.38 11.25 20.06
CA ILE A 110 -4.36 12.23 19.71
C ILE A 110 -4.95 13.64 19.80
N LYS A 111 -4.83 14.29 20.96
CA LYS A 111 -5.39 15.64 21.17
C LYS A 111 -4.35 16.74 20.91
N PRO A 112 -4.69 17.85 20.20
CA PRO A 112 -3.81 19.02 20.12
C PRO A 112 -3.51 19.58 21.52
N ILE A 113 -2.25 19.88 21.78
CA ILE A 113 -1.80 20.52 23.02
C ILE A 113 -1.53 21.99 22.68
N ARG A 114 -2.43 22.88 23.08
CA ARG A 114 -2.35 24.30 22.76
C ARG A 114 -1.96 25.11 23.99
N GLU A 115 -0.99 26.01 23.83
CA GLU A 115 -0.61 26.97 24.87
C GLU A 115 -1.36 28.29 24.65
N THR A 116 -1.97 28.82 25.70
CA THR A 116 -2.51 30.19 25.69
C THR A 116 -1.49 31.12 26.31
N LYS A 117 -1.14 32.21 25.62
CA LYS A 117 -0.25 33.26 26.14
C LYS A 117 -0.99 34.58 26.17
N THR A 118 -0.91 35.28 27.30
CA THR A 118 -1.44 36.64 27.47
C THR A 118 -0.38 37.65 27.04
N GLY A 119 -0.73 38.52 26.08
CA GLY A 119 0.13 39.60 25.62
C GLY A 119 0.18 40.77 26.61
N TYR A 120 1.11 41.71 26.38
CA TYR A 120 1.31 42.89 27.22
C TYR A 120 0.07 43.79 27.37
N GLN A 121 -0.86 43.74 26.40
CA GLN A 121 -2.12 44.50 26.42
C GLN A 121 -3.30 43.72 27.06
N GLY A 122 -3.05 42.52 27.58
CA GLY A 122 -4.10 41.64 28.14
C GLY A 122 -4.75 40.69 27.12
N ASP A 123 -4.39 40.79 25.83
CA ASP A 123 -4.93 39.91 24.79
C ASP A 123 -4.42 38.47 24.95
N GLU A 124 -5.33 37.50 25.05
CA GLU A 124 -4.97 36.09 25.02
C GLU A 124 -4.87 35.56 23.59
N LYS A 125 -3.77 34.89 23.27
CA LYS A 125 -3.59 34.17 22.00
C LYS A 125 -3.29 32.70 22.24
N THR A 126 -4.08 31.84 21.62
CA THR A 126 -3.83 30.40 21.56
C THR A 126 -2.82 30.08 20.47
N LEU A 127 -1.68 29.50 20.84
CA LEU A 127 -0.65 29.09 19.90
C LEU A 127 -1.00 27.78 19.20
N LYS A 128 -0.48 27.62 17.98
CA LYS A 128 -0.54 26.36 17.26
C LYS A 128 0.35 25.33 17.96
N ASP A 129 -0.04 24.08 17.84
CA ASP A 129 0.73 22.95 18.36
C ASP A 129 1.70 22.46 17.30
N ASP A 130 2.95 22.93 17.40
CA ASP A 130 4.02 22.60 16.45
C ASP A 130 4.40 21.10 16.47
N LYS A 131 4.02 20.37 17.53
CA LYS A 131 4.31 18.93 17.68
C LYS A 131 3.13 18.03 17.29
N LEU A 132 1.98 18.60 16.92
CA LEU A 132 0.80 17.82 16.54
C LEU A 132 1.10 16.88 15.37
N TRP A 133 1.84 17.36 14.36
CA TRP A 133 2.19 16.56 13.20
C TRP A 133 3.08 15.36 13.55
N GLU A 134 4.05 15.54 14.45
CA GLU A 134 4.93 14.47 14.92
C GLU A 134 4.13 13.39 15.66
N ARG A 135 3.18 13.81 16.49
CA ARG A 135 2.29 12.87 17.22
C ARG A 135 1.35 12.13 16.27
N ARG A 136 0.85 12.78 15.20
CA ARG A 136 0.04 12.14 14.16
C ARG A 136 0.79 11.04 13.39
N GLN A 137 2.13 11.05 13.35
CA GLN A 137 2.89 9.96 12.74
C GLN A 137 2.64 8.61 13.43
N ALA A 138 2.24 8.60 14.71
CA ALA A 138 1.91 7.38 15.45
C ALA A 138 0.67 6.65 14.89
N LYS A 139 -0.19 7.33 14.13
CA LYS A 139 -1.39 6.71 13.52
C LYS A 139 -1.03 5.60 12.53
N TRP A 140 0.05 5.78 11.76
CA TRP A 140 0.42 4.82 10.73
C TRP A 140 0.85 3.45 11.31
N PRO A 141 1.83 3.36 12.23
CA PRO A 141 2.15 2.10 12.87
C PRO A 141 0.94 1.43 13.53
N ARG A 142 0.05 2.23 14.16
CA ARG A 142 -1.16 1.69 14.79
C ARG A 142 -2.14 1.07 13.79
N PHE A 143 -2.37 1.75 12.68
CA PHE A 143 -3.19 1.23 11.58
C PHE A 143 -2.61 -0.08 11.04
N VAL A 144 -1.29 -0.13 10.83
CA VAL A 144 -0.59 -1.31 10.30
C VAL A 144 -0.67 -2.50 11.28
N GLU A 145 -0.65 -2.28 12.60
CA GLU A 145 -0.87 -3.35 13.58
C GLU A 145 -2.24 -4.00 13.44
N LEU A 146 -3.28 -3.18 13.31
CA LEU A 146 -4.66 -3.64 13.12
C LEU A 146 -4.82 -4.37 11.77
N ALA A 147 -4.24 -3.83 10.70
CA ALA A 147 -4.18 -4.48 9.40
C ALA A 147 -3.48 -5.86 9.48
N THR A 148 -2.42 -5.95 10.28
CA THR A 148 -1.65 -7.19 10.43
C THR A 148 -2.45 -8.27 11.14
N VAL A 149 -3.19 -7.95 12.22
CA VAL A 149 -4.07 -8.96 12.85
C VAL A 149 -5.22 -9.38 11.93
N ARG A 150 -5.78 -8.44 11.14
CA ARG A 150 -6.79 -8.76 10.11
C ARG A 150 -6.22 -9.69 9.03
N PHE A 151 -4.99 -9.45 8.57
CA PHE A 151 -4.31 -10.34 7.63
C PHE A 151 -4.06 -11.73 8.21
N LEU A 152 -3.62 -11.83 9.46
CA LEU A 152 -3.39 -13.13 10.11
C LEU A 152 -4.69 -13.93 10.27
N ALA A 153 -5.79 -13.25 10.66
CA ALA A 153 -7.11 -13.86 10.74
C ALA A 153 -7.62 -14.31 9.35
N TRP A 154 -7.48 -13.45 8.34
CA TRP A 154 -7.84 -13.77 6.96
C TRP A 154 -7.04 -14.96 6.42
N ARG A 155 -5.72 -15.00 6.66
CA ARG A 155 -4.84 -16.10 6.24
C ARG A 155 -5.25 -17.43 6.88
N ASP A 156 -5.54 -17.43 8.19
CA ASP A 156 -6.04 -18.63 8.90
C ASP A 156 -7.33 -19.14 8.26
N HIS A 157 -8.27 -18.25 7.97
CA HIS A 157 -9.53 -18.60 7.31
C HIS A 157 -9.32 -19.11 5.88
N PHE A 158 -8.54 -18.39 5.07
CA PHE A 158 -8.25 -18.76 3.67
C PHE A 158 -7.60 -20.15 3.58
N ASN A 159 -6.62 -20.43 4.44
CA ASN A 159 -5.92 -21.72 4.46
C ASN A 159 -6.82 -22.89 4.87
N LYS A 160 -7.90 -22.65 5.62
CA LYS A 160 -8.91 -23.66 5.98
C LYS A 160 -10.01 -23.82 4.93
N SER A 161 -10.18 -22.82 4.06
CA SER A 161 -11.18 -22.84 2.99
C SER A 161 -10.79 -23.78 1.84
N SER A 162 -11.75 -24.06 0.96
CA SER A 162 -11.51 -24.78 -0.30
C SER A 162 -10.91 -23.89 -1.40
N ALA A 163 -10.83 -22.57 -1.20
CA ALA A 163 -10.33 -21.63 -2.20
C ALA A 163 -8.83 -21.86 -2.47
N ARG A 164 -8.43 -21.84 -3.74
CA ARG A 164 -7.03 -21.99 -4.19
C ARG A 164 -6.56 -20.85 -5.07
N GLU A 165 -7.43 -19.87 -5.29
CA GLU A 165 -7.14 -18.64 -6.01
C GLU A 165 -7.95 -17.50 -5.41
N ILE A 166 -7.50 -16.27 -5.70
CA ILE A 166 -8.26 -15.07 -5.40
C ILE A 166 -9.01 -14.66 -6.66
N THR A 167 -10.32 -14.59 -6.55
CA THR A 167 -11.27 -14.15 -7.57
C THR A 167 -11.81 -12.77 -7.20
N ARG A 168 -12.75 -12.26 -8.01
CA ARG A 168 -13.48 -11.03 -7.69
C ARG A 168 -14.30 -11.15 -6.40
N ASP A 169 -14.75 -12.35 -6.05
CA ASP A 169 -15.73 -12.58 -4.98
C ASP A 169 -15.08 -12.91 -3.64
N ASN A 170 -13.78 -13.22 -3.60
CA ASN A 170 -13.04 -13.46 -2.35
C ASN A 170 -11.81 -12.53 -2.21
N LEU A 171 -11.77 -11.43 -2.97
CA LEU A 171 -10.71 -10.43 -2.92
C LEU A 171 -10.64 -9.84 -1.48
N PRO A 172 -9.49 -9.94 -0.78
CA PRO A 172 -9.39 -9.37 0.55
C PRO A 172 -9.32 -7.83 0.52
N PRO A 173 -9.66 -7.17 1.64
CA PRO A 173 -9.51 -5.73 1.82
C PRO A 173 -8.11 -5.17 1.53
N LEU A 174 -8.05 -3.86 1.26
CA LEU A 174 -6.81 -3.15 0.95
C LEU A 174 -5.74 -3.29 2.05
N ASP A 175 -6.12 -3.23 3.32
CA ASP A 175 -5.19 -3.36 4.46
C ASP A 175 -4.62 -4.79 4.56
N VAL A 176 -5.43 -5.81 4.27
CA VAL A 176 -4.99 -7.21 4.19
C VAL A 176 -4.06 -7.43 2.99
N LEU A 177 -4.40 -6.87 1.83
CA LEU A 177 -3.56 -6.89 0.63
C LEU A 177 -2.21 -6.21 0.87
N MET A 178 -2.19 -5.10 1.60
CA MET A 178 -0.96 -4.38 1.96
C MET A 178 -0.01 -5.25 2.79
N VAL A 179 -0.53 -5.92 3.81
CA VAL A 179 0.29 -6.80 4.66
C VAL A 179 0.78 -8.00 3.84
N TRP A 180 -0.10 -8.63 3.06
CA TRP A 180 0.27 -9.75 2.19
C TRP A 180 1.35 -9.36 1.17
N HIS A 181 1.18 -8.22 0.49
CA HIS A 181 2.17 -7.67 -0.43
C HIS A 181 3.53 -7.50 0.25
N SER A 182 3.59 -6.82 1.39
CA SER A 182 4.83 -6.62 2.14
C SER A 182 5.47 -7.93 2.61
N PHE A 183 4.65 -8.95 2.89
CA PHE A 183 5.11 -10.27 3.30
C PHE A 183 5.75 -11.02 2.13
N LEU A 184 5.21 -10.88 0.91
CA LEU A 184 5.83 -11.43 -0.30
C LEU A 184 7.23 -10.85 -0.54
N LEU A 185 7.48 -9.59 -0.15
CA LEU A 185 8.78 -8.92 -0.23
C LEU A 185 9.85 -9.48 0.70
N ASN A 186 9.47 -10.37 1.62
CA ASN A 186 10.39 -11.05 2.53
C ASN A 186 10.42 -12.55 2.16
N PRO A 187 11.11 -12.96 1.08
CA PRO A 187 10.99 -14.31 0.52
C PRO A 187 11.36 -15.41 1.50
N ARG A 188 12.41 -15.20 2.31
CA ARG A 188 12.82 -16.15 3.35
C ARG A 188 11.76 -16.31 4.45
N LEU A 189 11.20 -15.20 4.92
CA LEU A 189 10.15 -15.23 5.94
C LEU A 189 8.91 -15.93 5.37
N PHE A 190 8.47 -15.53 4.17
CA PHE A 190 7.32 -16.13 3.50
C PHE A 190 7.47 -17.62 3.27
N PHE A 191 8.61 -18.07 2.77
CA PHE A 191 8.86 -19.50 2.55
C PHE A 191 8.82 -20.29 3.86
N ASN A 192 9.51 -19.80 4.90
CA ASN A 192 9.58 -20.48 6.18
C ASN A 192 8.22 -20.59 6.86
N THR A 193 7.34 -19.60 6.69
CA THR A 193 6.03 -19.59 7.36
C THR A 193 4.93 -20.24 6.52
N CYS A 194 4.92 -20.05 5.19
CA CYS A 194 3.80 -20.44 4.34
C CYS A 194 4.05 -21.67 3.47
N SER A 195 5.27 -22.23 3.37
CA SER A 195 5.58 -23.33 2.42
C SER A 195 4.67 -24.56 2.47
N ARG A 196 3.94 -24.76 3.57
CA ARG A 196 2.98 -25.87 3.76
C ARG A 196 1.51 -25.45 3.69
N GLU A 197 1.24 -24.20 3.37
CA GLU A 197 -0.10 -23.60 3.37
C GLU A 197 -0.63 -23.39 1.96
N PRO A 198 -1.95 -23.51 1.74
CA PRO A 198 -2.56 -23.18 0.45
C PRO A 198 -2.17 -21.81 -0.10
N LEU A 199 -2.06 -20.79 0.77
CA LEU A 199 -1.67 -19.43 0.40
C LEU A 199 -0.33 -19.35 -0.36
N PHE A 200 0.61 -20.28 -0.14
CA PHE A 200 1.92 -20.25 -0.79
C PHE A 200 1.87 -20.38 -2.31
N SER A 201 0.87 -21.11 -2.83
CA SER A 201 0.68 -21.33 -4.26
C SER A 201 -0.24 -20.30 -4.91
N VAL A 202 -0.77 -19.34 -4.14
CA VAL A 202 -1.73 -18.35 -4.63
C VAL A 202 -0.98 -17.17 -5.25
N LYS A 203 -1.33 -16.85 -6.50
CA LYS A 203 -0.81 -15.65 -7.18
C LYS A 203 -1.42 -14.39 -6.57
N PHE A 204 -0.61 -13.36 -6.44
CA PHE A 204 -1.11 -12.05 -6.00
C PHE A 204 -2.09 -11.47 -7.04
N PRO A 205 -3.29 -11.01 -6.63
CA PRO A 205 -4.42 -10.81 -7.54
C PRO A 205 -4.42 -9.46 -8.28
N TRP A 206 -3.35 -9.13 -9.01
CA TRP A 206 -3.16 -7.83 -9.67
C TRP A 206 -4.34 -7.38 -10.54
N LYS A 207 -4.94 -8.31 -11.30
CA LYS A 207 -6.11 -8.03 -12.14
C LYS A 207 -7.32 -7.58 -11.32
N HIS A 208 -7.60 -8.28 -10.21
CA HIS A 208 -8.74 -7.96 -9.36
C HIS A 208 -8.50 -6.70 -8.54
N ILE A 209 -7.24 -6.43 -8.16
CA ILE A 209 -6.84 -5.18 -7.51
C ILE A 209 -7.07 -4.00 -8.46
N HIS A 210 -6.58 -4.07 -9.69
CA HIS A 210 -6.80 -3.01 -10.69
C HIS A 210 -8.30 -2.70 -10.87
N HIS A 211 -9.14 -3.72 -11.04
CA HIS A 211 -10.60 -3.51 -11.18
C HIS A 211 -11.29 -2.97 -9.91
N ALA A 212 -10.64 -3.05 -8.75
CA ALA A 212 -11.16 -2.56 -7.48
C ALA A 212 -10.64 -1.16 -7.13
N ILE A 213 -9.70 -0.61 -7.91
CA ILE A 213 -9.14 0.73 -7.73
C ILE A 213 -9.84 1.70 -8.67
N ASP A 214 -10.37 2.78 -8.12
CA ASP A 214 -10.70 3.98 -8.86
C ASP A 214 -9.42 4.82 -9.04
N ASN A 215 -8.95 4.98 -10.27
CA ASN A 215 -7.69 5.66 -10.59
C ASN A 215 -7.81 7.19 -10.57
N THR A 216 -9.02 7.78 -10.50
CA THR A 216 -9.17 9.23 -10.39
C THR A 216 -8.92 9.69 -8.96
N GLU A 217 -9.49 8.96 -8.00
CA GLU A 217 -9.38 9.25 -6.56
C GLU A 217 -8.35 8.37 -5.83
N TRP A 218 -7.78 7.37 -6.51
CA TRP A 218 -6.91 6.34 -5.91
C TRP A 218 -7.57 5.67 -4.70
N THR A 219 -8.86 5.36 -4.83
CA THR A 219 -9.63 4.70 -3.78
C THR A 219 -9.88 3.24 -4.12
N PHE A 220 -9.79 2.38 -3.12
CA PHE A 220 -10.05 0.96 -3.26
C PHE A 220 -11.42 0.60 -2.71
N ALA A 221 -12.25 -0.06 -3.50
CA ALA A 221 -13.57 -0.55 -3.10
C ALA A 221 -13.68 -2.04 -3.42
N LEU A 222 -14.03 -2.84 -2.40
CA LEU A 222 -14.30 -4.25 -2.63
C LEU A 222 -15.59 -4.44 -3.44
N PRO A 223 -15.63 -5.43 -4.35
CA PRO A 223 -16.88 -5.89 -4.94
C PRO A 223 -17.89 -6.29 -3.85
N PRO A 224 -19.21 -6.14 -4.07
CA PRO A 224 -20.22 -6.47 -3.06
C PRO A 224 -20.14 -7.91 -2.53
N ALA A 225 -19.87 -8.88 -3.40
CA ALA A 225 -19.69 -10.28 -3.01
C ALA A 225 -18.47 -10.48 -2.10
N ALA A 226 -17.33 -9.86 -2.44
CA ALA A 226 -16.13 -9.89 -1.60
C ALA A 226 -16.32 -9.20 -0.25
N THR A 227 -17.11 -8.12 -0.23
CA THR A 227 -17.49 -7.44 1.01
C THR A 227 -18.28 -8.37 1.93
N ALA A 228 -19.36 -8.96 1.43
CA ALA A 228 -20.20 -9.88 2.20
C ALA A 228 -19.41 -11.10 2.70
N ASN A 229 -18.62 -11.72 1.81
CA ASN A 229 -17.79 -12.87 2.17
C ASN A 229 -16.75 -12.54 3.24
N TYR A 230 -16.13 -11.35 3.18
CA TYR A 230 -15.17 -10.92 4.18
C TYR A 230 -15.83 -10.63 5.53
N GLU A 231 -16.97 -9.94 5.54
CA GLU A 231 -17.74 -9.63 6.74
C GLU A 231 -18.23 -10.90 7.43
N GLU A 232 -18.79 -11.85 6.67
CA GLU A 232 -19.24 -13.15 7.19
C GLU A 232 -18.08 -13.95 7.79
N ALA A 233 -16.94 -14.00 7.10
CA ALA A 233 -15.79 -14.80 7.54
C ALA A 233 -15.04 -14.19 8.74
N SER A 234 -14.99 -12.86 8.83
CA SER A 234 -14.12 -12.16 9.79
C SER A 234 -14.88 -11.51 10.94
N GLY A 235 -16.16 -11.15 10.75
CA GLY A 235 -16.93 -10.32 11.67
C GLY A 235 -16.56 -8.83 11.65
N PHE A 236 -15.69 -8.39 10.73
CA PHE A 236 -15.26 -7.00 10.61
C PHE A 236 -15.69 -6.38 9.29
N GLY A 237 -15.97 -5.09 9.31
CA GLY A 237 -16.20 -4.31 8.09
C GLY A 237 -14.96 -4.31 7.17
N PRO A 238 -15.15 -4.26 5.84
CA PRO A 238 -14.06 -4.40 4.87
C PRO A 238 -13.07 -3.24 4.92
N ASN A 239 -13.49 -2.04 5.33
CA ASN A 239 -12.63 -0.86 5.34
C ASN A 239 -12.12 -0.55 6.76
N LEU A 240 -10.85 -0.90 7.04
CA LEU A 240 -10.23 -0.67 8.36
C LEU A 240 -10.22 0.81 8.78
N PHE A 241 -10.08 1.75 7.83
CA PHE A 241 -10.08 3.18 8.16
C PHE A 241 -11.45 3.61 8.70
N ASN A 242 -12.53 3.21 8.03
CA ASN A 242 -13.89 3.52 8.47
C ASN A 242 -14.23 2.79 9.78
N ASP A 243 -13.76 1.55 9.92
CA ASP A 243 -13.94 0.76 11.14
C ASP A 243 -13.31 1.45 12.36
N ILE A 244 -12.07 1.96 12.26
CA ILE A 244 -11.44 2.72 13.34
C ILE A 244 -12.18 4.05 13.61
N ILE A 245 -12.68 4.75 12.58
CA ILE A 245 -13.47 5.97 12.78
C ILE A 245 -14.73 5.69 13.61
N SER A 246 -15.35 4.53 13.45
CA SER A 246 -16.54 4.16 14.24
C SER A 246 -16.27 4.12 15.74
N TRP A 247 -15.00 3.98 16.17
CA TRP A 247 -14.63 3.89 17.58
C TRP A 247 -14.81 5.22 18.34
N LYS A 248 -14.98 6.34 17.64
CA LYS A 248 -15.20 7.65 18.27
C LYS A 248 -16.43 7.71 19.19
N GLY A 249 -17.39 6.80 18.99
CA GLY A 249 -18.57 6.67 19.86
C GLY A 249 -18.37 5.81 21.10
N LEU A 250 -17.22 5.16 21.27
CA LEU A 250 -16.95 4.25 22.39
C LEU A 250 -16.48 4.99 23.64
N SER A 251 -16.53 4.31 24.79
CA SER A 251 -16.05 4.90 26.04
C SER A 251 -14.56 5.24 25.99
N SER A 252 -14.15 6.28 26.72
CA SER A 252 -12.73 6.63 26.85
C SER A 252 -11.90 5.47 27.42
N LEU A 253 -12.49 4.63 28.28
CA LEU A 253 -11.83 3.46 28.83
C LEU A 253 -11.52 2.42 27.74
N ALA A 254 -12.50 2.12 26.88
CA ALA A 254 -12.30 1.20 25.75
C ALA A 254 -11.20 1.70 24.81
N LEU A 255 -11.18 3.00 24.50
CA LEU A 255 -10.14 3.60 23.65
C LEU A 255 -8.75 3.55 24.29
N VAL A 256 -8.65 3.79 25.60
CA VAL A 256 -7.39 3.67 26.34
C VAL A 256 -6.92 2.22 26.35
N HIS A 257 -7.78 1.26 26.65
CA HIS A 257 -7.43 -0.17 26.61
C HIS A 257 -6.94 -0.58 25.22
N MET A 258 -7.63 -0.13 24.16
CA MET A 258 -7.18 -0.39 22.80
C MET A 258 -5.87 0.29 22.46
N SER A 259 -5.58 1.49 22.97
CA SER A 259 -4.27 2.12 22.74
C SER A 259 -3.11 1.32 23.35
N GLN A 260 -3.40 0.49 24.35
CA GLN A 260 -2.44 -0.36 25.05
C GLN A 260 -2.35 -1.79 24.48
N GLU A 261 -3.21 -2.17 23.53
CA GLU A 261 -3.13 -3.44 22.82
C GLU A 261 -2.16 -3.33 21.64
N GLY A 262 -1.42 -4.39 21.34
CA GLY A 262 -0.50 -4.41 20.19
C GLY A 262 0.55 -5.51 20.27
N PHE A 263 1.42 -5.53 19.26
CA PHE A 263 2.50 -6.51 19.21
C PHE A 263 3.72 -6.01 20.00
N GLY A 264 4.04 -6.70 21.09
CA GLY A 264 5.18 -6.36 21.96
C GLY A 264 4.80 -5.76 23.32
N VAL A 265 3.51 -5.61 23.60
CA VAL A 265 3.02 -5.24 24.94
C VAL A 265 3.40 -6.34 25.92
N ARG A 266 4.16 -5.96 26.96
CA ARG A 266 4.53 -6.83 28.09
C ARG A 266 3.66 -6.47 29.30
N GLY A 267 3.15 -7.47 30.00
CA GLY A 267 2.34 -7.28 31.22
C GLY A 267 0.84 -7.44 30.99
N TYR A 268 0.05 -6.82 31.88
CA TYR A 268 -1.41 -6.91 31.89
C TYR A 268 -2.02 -6.29 30.64
N ARG A 269 -2.92 -7.03 29.97
CA ARG A 269 -3.71 -6.56 28.83
C ARG A 269 -5.14 -6.34 29.29
N PRO A 270 -5.56 -5.08 29.50
CA PRO A 270 -6.92 -4.82 29.95
C PRO A 270 -7.93 -5.32 28.92
N MET A 271 -9.04 -5.88 29.39
CA MET A 271 -10.11 -6.32 28.52
C MET A 271 -10.99 -5.12 28.16
N THR A 272 -11.42 -5.07 26.90
CA THR A 272 -12.49 -4.17 26.47
C THR A 272 -13.69 -5.03 26.10
N ASP A 273 -14.87 -4.64 26.57
CA ASP A 273 -16.12 -5.35 26.31
C ASP A 273 -16.94 -4.69 25.18
N GLU A 274 -16.49 -3.51 24.72
CA GLU A 274 -17.15 -2.74 23.67
C GLU A 274 -16.66 -3.17 22.27
N SER A 275 -17.61 -3.45 21.39
CA SER A 275 -17.35 -3.78 19.99
C SER A 275 -17.09 -2.52 19.16
N PRO A 276 -16.22 -2.54 18.13
CA PRO A 276 -15.45 -3.69 17.62
C PRO A 276 -14.09 -3.90 18.34
N CYS A 277 -13.78 -3.07 19.35
CA CYS A 277 -12.51 -3.10 20.06
C CYS A 277 -12.26 -4.45 20.76
N LYS A 278 -13.33 -5.04 21.32
CA LYS A 278 -13.31 -6.37 21.93
C LYS A 278 -12.79 -7.44 20.96
N GLU A 279 -13.31 -7.45 19.73
CA GLU A 279 -12.95 -8.40 18.70
C GLU A 279 -11.48 -8.24 18.28
N TYR A 280 -10.99 -7.00 18.14
CA TYR A 280 -9.56 -6.76 17.89
C TYR A 280 -8.66 -7.22 19.04
N SER A 281 -9.04 -6.95 20.30
CA SER A 281 -8.29 -7.48 21.46
C SER A 281 -8.22 -9.01 21.44
N GLN A 282 -9.29 -9.69 21.05
CA GLN A 282 -9.28 -11.15 20.88
C GLN A 282 -8.34 -11.60 19.76
N LEU A 283 -8.34 -10.91 18.61
CA LEU A 283 -7.41 -11.21 17.52
C LEU A 283 -5.94 -11.04 17.96
N PHE A 284 -5.60 -9.96 18.67
CA PHE A 284 -4.24 -9.73 19.18
C PHE A 284 -3.77 -10.84 20.13
N ARG A 285 -4.68 -11.44 20.91
CA ARG A 285 -4.36 -12.55 21.82
C ARG A 285 -4.19 -13.88 21.10
N LYS A 286 -4.93 -14.11 20.01
CA LYS A 286 -4.84 -15.34 19.21
C LYS A 286 -3.59 -15.38 18.32
N CYS A 287 -3.10 -14.23 17.88
CA CYS A 287 -1.98 -14.14 16.93
C CYS A 287 -0.61 -14.36 17.59
N ASP A 288 0.34 -14.94 16.84
CA ASP A 288 1.75 -14.92 17.21
C ASP A 288 2.26 -13.47 17.17
N SER A 289 2.60 -12.95 18.36
CA SER A 289 3.04 -11.57 18.54
C SER A 289 4.37 -11.28 17.85
N GLU A 290 5.32 -12.22 17.84
CA GLU A 290 6.64 -11.97 17.27
C GLU A 290 6.59 -12.02 15.74
N PHE A 291 5.82 -12.96 15.20
CA PHE A 291 5.54 -12.98 13.76
C PHE A 291 4.74 -11.75 13.32
N GLY A 292 3.75 -11.33 14.11
CA GLY A 292 2.98 -10.09 13.88
C GLY A 292 3.86 -8.84 13.82
N LYS A 293 4.85 -8.69 14.71
CA LYS A 293 5.83 -7.58 14.62
C LYS A 293 6.60 -7.61 13.32
N GLN A 294 7.09 -8.77 12.90
CA GLN A 294 7.88 -8.88 11.68
C GLN A 294 7.07 -8.45 10.44
N LEU A 295 5.79 -8.81 10.38
CA LEU A 295 4.87 -8.37 9.33
C LEU A 295 4.59 -6.86 9.40
N ARG A 296 4.25 -6.33 10.58
CA ARG A 296 4.05 -4.89 10.79
C ARG A 296 5.27 -4.09 10.33
N ASP A 297 6.46 -4.50 10.78
CA ASP A 297 7.69 -3.78 10.50
C ASP A 297 8.08 -3.89 9.01
N ALA A 298 7.69 -4.98 8.33
CA ALA A 298 7.84 -5.10 6.89
C ALA A 298 7.00 -4.05 6.14
N VAL A 299 5.72 -3.87 6.49
CA VAL A 299 4.88 -2.82 5.92
C VAL A 299 5.45 -1.43 6.18
N ILE A 300 5.89 -1.16 7.42
CA ILE A 300 6.45 0.15 7.81
C ILE A 300 7.70 0.47 6.97
N ARG A 301 8.62 -0.48 6.78
CA ARG A 301 9.83 -0.26 5.95
C ARG A 301 9.48 0.06 4.50
N GLN A 302 8.46 -0.61 3.96
CA GLN A 302 8.02 -0.45 2.56
C GLN A 302 7.32 0.88 2.29
N ALA A 303 6.81 1.56 3.31
CA ALA A 303 6.12 2.84 3.13
C ALA A 303 7.02 3.90 2.44
N SER A 304 8.32 3.92 2.75
CA SER A 304 9.29 4.83 2.12
C SER A 304 9.52 4.55 0.63
N PHE A 305 9.29 3.30 0.18
CA PHE A 305 9.35 2.94 -1.23
C PHE A 305 8.15 3.53 -1.97
N ALA A 306 6.93 3.38 -1.44
CA ALA A 306 5.74 4.01 -2.01
C ALA A 306 5.89 5.55 -2.08
N ASP A 307 6.44 6.19 -1.04
CA ASP A 307 6.72 7.64 -1.05
C ASP A 307 7.65 8.04 -2.22
N LYS A 308 8.67 7.23 -2.51
CA LYS A 308 9.58 7.46 -3.66
C LYS A 308 8.86 7.30 -4.99
N MET A 309 8.05 6.24 -5.15
CA MET A 309 7.31 5.98 -6.39
C MET A 309 6.32 7.11 -6.71
N ASN A 310 5.60 7.59 -5.69
CA ASN A 310 4.72 8.74 -5.80
C ASN A 310 5.50 10.02 -6.15
N SER A 311 6.63 10.28 -5.47
CA SER A 311 7.42 11.51 -5.70
C SER A 311 7.99 11.62 -7.12
N LEU A 312 8.20 10.47 -7.79
CA LEU A 312 8.66 10.40 -9.17
C LEU A 312 7.50 10.37 -10.19
N MET A 313 6.25 10.37 -9.72
CA MET A 313 5.04 10.35 -10.55
C MET A 313 5.01 9.22 -11.59
N TRP A 314 5.50 8.03 -11.23
CA TRP A 314 5.65 6.93 -12.20
C TRP A 314 4.33 6.53 -12.85
N ILE A 315 3.29 6.26 -12.04
CA ILE A 315 1.98 5.85 -12.57
C ILE A 315 1.32 6.93 -13.43
N ARG A 316 1.67 8.20 -13.21
CA ARG A 316 1.18 9.37 -13.93
C ARG A 316 2.11 9.79 -15.09
N SER A 317 3.07 8.96 -15.46
CA SER A 317 4.01 9.26 -16.54
C SER A 317 3.39 8.92 -17.91
N PRO A 318 3.36 9.86 -18.89
CA PRO A 318 2.97 9.54 -20.26
C PRO A 318 3.85 8.47 -20.92
N ALA A 319 5.08 8.28 -20.41
CA ALA A 319 6.03 7.28 -20.92
C ALA A 319 6.00 5.96 -20.11
N LEU A 320 5.00 5.76 -19.24
CA LEU A 320 4.94 4.64 -18.29
C LEU A 320 5.19 3.28 -18.96
N GLN A 321 4.49 3.00 -20.06
CA GLN A 321 4.64 1.73 -20.78
C GLN A 321 6.09 1.48 -21.21
N GLY A 322 6.76 2.49 -21.79
CA GLY A 322 8.16 2.38 -22.19
C GLY A 322 9.09 2.20 -20.99
N THR A 323 8.81 2.88 -19.88
CA THR A 323 9.56 2.77 -18.63
C THR A 323 9.46 1.38 -18.02
N ILE A 324 8.26 0.82 -17.89
CA ILE A 324 8.07 -0.54 -17.37
C ILE A 324 8.76 -1.58 -18.27
N ARG A 325 8.63 -1.48 -19.60
CA ARG A 325 9.30 -2.43 -20.51
C ARG A 325 10.82 -2.44 -20.35
N ARG A 326 11.42 -1.26 -20.19
CA ARG A 326 12.86 -1.15 -19.90
C ARG A 326 13.19 -1.73 -18.52
N ALA A 327 12.38 -1.45 -17.50
CA ALA A 327 12.56 -2.00 -16.17
C ALA A 327 12.53 -3.53 -16.19
N ILE A 328 11.56 -4.16 -16.87
CA ILE A 328 11.45 -5.62 -17.01
C ILE A 328 12.72 -6.20 -17.66
N SER A 329 13.21 -5.59 -18.73
CA SER A 329 14.45 -6.01 -19.39
C SER A 329 15.67 -5.88 -18.45
N ARG A 330 15.76 -4.77 -17.70
CA ARG A 330 16.81 -4.58 -16.70
C ARG A 330 16.72 -5.58 -15.56
N TYR A 331 15.52 -5.94 -15.10
CA TYR A 331 15.29 -6.95 -14.07
C TYR A 331 15.73 -8.33 -14.51
N GLN A 332 15.38 -8.73 -15.75
CA GLN A 332 15.88 -9.97 -16.32
C GLN A 332 17.42 -10.02 -16.35
N ASN A 333 18.07 -8.92 -16.73
CA ASN A 333 19.53 -8.82 -16.72
C ASN A 333 20.11 -8.80 -15.30
N PHE A 334 19.43 -8.16 -14.35
CA PHE A 334 19.80 -8.16 -12.94
C PHE A 334 19.77 -9.58 -12.34
N CYS A 335 18.75 -10.38 -12.65
CA CYS A 335 18.69 -11.77 -12.20
C CYS A 335 19.83 -12.62 -12.79
N LYS A 336 20.25 -12.35 -14.03
CA LYS A 336 21.46 -12.98 -14.61
C LYS A 336 22.73 -12.53 -13.87
N LEU A 337 22.85 -11.24 -13.59
CA LEU A 337 23.98 -10.68 -12.83
C LEU A 337 24.08 -11.28 -11.42
N LEU A 338 22.95 -11.43 -10.71
CA LEU A 338 22.92 -12.07 -9.39
C LEU A 338 23.47 -13.50 -9.42
N LYS A 339 23.14 -14.28 -10.46
CA LYS A 339 23.64 -15.66 -10.62
C LYS A 339 25.13 -15.73 -10.95
N MET A 340 25.68 -14.70 -11.59
CA MET A 340 27.07 -14.66 -12.04
C MET A 340 28.01 -13.95 -11.06
N SER A 341 27.48 -13.04 -10.24
CA SER A 341 28.28 -12.20 -9.36
C SER A 341 28.75 -12.96 -8.12
N LYS A 342 30.03 -12.75 -7.76
CA LYS A 342 30.61 -13.17 -6.48
C LYS A 342 30.51 -12.09 -5.40
N THR A 343 29.98 -10.93 -5.76
CA THR A 343 29.88 -9.74 -4.90
C THR A 343 28.42 -9.30 -4.78
N THR A 344 28.11 -8.58 -3.71
CA THR A 344 26.75 -8.06 -3.46
C THR A 344 26.34 -7.13 -4.59
N VAL A 345 25.28 -7.49 -5.32
CA VAL A 345 24.65 -6.63 -6.32
C VAL A 345 23.47 -5.91 -5.68
N VAL A 346 23.48 -4.59 -5.71
CA VAL A 346 22.41 -3.76 -5.14
C VAL A 346 21.40 -3.43 -6.25
N PRO A 347 20.11 -3.67 -6.05
CA PRO A 347 19.07 -3.32 -7.02
C PRO A 347 18.91 -1.79 -7.14
N THR A 348 18.58 -1.33 -8.35
CA THR A 348 18.08 0.05 -8.53
C THR A 348 16.58 0.11 -8.27
N LEU A 349 16.02 1.32 -8.12
CA LEU A 349 14.60 1.50 -7.76
C LEU A 349 13.62 0.78 -8.70
N ASP A 350 13.90 0.74 -10.01
CA ASP A 350 13.11 0.02 -11.01
C ASP A 350 13.22 -1.51 -10.90
N ILE A 351 14.36 -2.01 -10.43
CA ILE A 351 14.58 -3.43 -10.11
C ILE A 351 13.83 -3.80 -8.83
N ASP A 352 13.88 -2.94 -7.81
CA ASP A 352 13.12 -3.12 -6.57
C ASP A 352 11.62 -3.13 -6.81
N LEU A 353 11.10 -2.34 -7.76
CA LEU A 353 9.68 -2.38 -8.15
C LEU A 353 9.27 -3.76 -8.69
N LEU A 354 10.17 -4.43 -9.43
CA LEU A 354 9.87 -5.66 -10.16
C LEU A 354 10.20 -6.93 -9.37
N SER A 355 11.18 -6.87 -8.48
CA SER A 355 11.58 -7.99 -7.62
C SER A 355 10.44 -8.50 -6.73
N ILE A 356 9.46 -7.63 -6.47
CA ILE A 356 8.22 -7.88 -5.74
C ILE A 356 7.35 -8.96 -6.40
N MET A 357 7.46 -9.08 -7.72
CA MET A 357 6.51 -9.82 -8.54
C MET A 357 7.01 -11.22 -8.94
N ASP A 358 8.26 -11.55 -8.60
CA ASP A 358 8.97 -12.78 -8.98
C ASP A 358 8.68 -13.97 -8.04
N LYS A 359 7.40 -14.18 -7.70
CA LYS A 359 6.95 -15.37 -6.96
C LYS A 359 5.94 -16.20 -7.74
N ARG A 360 6.20 -16.38 -9.04
CA ARG A 360 5.54 -17.42 -9.83
C ARG A 360 6.41 -18.64 -9.96
#